data_AF-A0A6B3CF39-F1
#
_entry.id   AF-A0A6B3CF39-F1
#
_cell.length_a   1.000
_cell.length_b   1.000
_cell.length_c   1.000
_cell.angle_alpha   90.00
_cell.angle_beta   90.00
_cell.angle_gamma   90.00
#
_symmetry.space_group_name_H-M   'P 1'
#
loop_
_entity.id
_entity.type
_entity.pdbx_description
1 polymer ?
#
loop_
_entity_poly.entity_id
_entity_poly.type
_entity_poly.pdbx_seq_one_letter_code
_entity_poly.pdbx_strand_id
1 'polypeptide(L)' 'VVVADRGEIGQVVRTVARVCKGRPEVEEAALRVHAPVADRVPALTEVARTLQDEGIAVEDIGLRRPSLDDVFLRLTG' A
#
# COMPACT_ATOMS: atom_id res chain seq x y z
N VAL A 1 -0.56 1.49 -3.86
CA VAL A 1 0.20 0.80 -4.92
C VAL A 1 -0.81 0.19 -5.86
N VAL A 2 -0.72 0.46 -7.15
CA VAL A 2 -1.54 -0.16 -8.20
C VAL A 2 -0.65 -1.16 -8.93
N VAL A 3 -1.08 -2.40 -9.00
CA VAL A 3 -0.28 -3.52 -9.52
C VAL A 3 -0.60 -3.75 -11.00
N ALA A 4 0.41 -4.05 -11.81
CA ALA A 4 0.23 -4.30 -13.24
C ALA A 4 -0.38 -5.69 -13.53
N ASP A 5 -0.16 -6.68 -12.65
CA ASP A 5 -0.68 -8.03 -12.77
C ASP A 5 -1.35 -8.48 -11.46
N ARG A 6 -2.52 -9.10 -11.56
CA ARG A 6 -3.22 -9.73 -10.43
C ARG A 6 -2.37 -10.79 -9.72
N GLY A 7 -1.52 -11.51 -10.46
CA GLY A 7 -0.59 -12.50 -9.90
C GLY A 7 0.39 -11.91 -8.89
N GLU A 8 0.70 -10.62 -9.01
CA GLU A 8 1.67 -9.92 -8.17
C GLU A 8 1.08 -9.30 -6.91
N ILE A 9 -0.26 -9.27 -6.78
CA ILE A 9 -0.95 -8.71 -5.60
C ILE A 9 -0.42 -9.30 -4.29
N GLY A 10 -0.24 -10.62 -4.24
CA GLY A 10 0.26 -11.29 -3.03
C GLY A 10 1.66 -10.82 -2.64
N GLN A 11 2.51 -10.49 -3.62
CA GLN A 11 3.85 -9.99 -3.37
C GLN A 11 3.81 -8.55 -2.86
N VAL A 12 3.04 -7.69 -3.54
CA VAL A 12 2.85 -6.29 -3.16
C VAL A 12 2.26 -6.17 -1.75
N VAL A 13 1.30 -7.02 -1.37
CA VAL A 13 0.76 -7.06 0.00
C VAL A 13 1.85 -7.32 1.03
N ARG A 14 2.74 -8.30 0.78
CA ARG A 14 3.84 -8.59 1.71
C ARG A 14 4.79 -7.41 1.84
N THR A 15 5.09 -6.73 0.75
CA THR A 15 5.97 -5.56 0.74
C THR A 15 5.34 -4.38 1.49
N VAL A 16 4.06 -4.08 1.25
CA VAL A 16 3.35 -3.01 1.96
C VAL A 16 3.17 -3.33 3.45
N ALA A 17 2.98 -4.59 3.81
CA ALA A 17 2.84 -5.02 5.21
C ALA A 17 4.08 -4.74 6.08
N ARG A 18 5.27 -4.63 5.48
CA ARG A 18 6.52 -4.31 6.21
C ARG A 18 6.54 -2.88 6.73
N VAL A 19 5.86 -1.96 6.04
CA VAL A 19 5.94 -0.50 6.32
C VAL A 19 4.68 0.08 6.95
N CYS A 20 3.58 -0.68 7.02
CA CYS A 20 2.31 -0.21 7.57
C CYS A 20 2.04 -0.76 8.97
N LYS A 21 1.17 -0.06 9.72
CA LYS A 21 0.62 -0.59 10.97
C LYS A 21 -0.68 -1.33 10.66
N GLY A 22 -0.69 -2.64 10.84
CA GLY A 22 -1.86 -3.50 10.57
C GLY A 22 -1.73 -4.27 9.26
N ARG A 23 -2.85 -4.76 8.73
CA ARG A 23 -2.89 -5.49 7.45
C ARG A 23 -3.19 -4.53 6.30
N PRO A 24 -2.43 -4.60 5.19
CA PRO A 24 -2.81 -3.89 3.97
C PRO A 24 -4.17 -4.36 3.46
N GLU A 25 -4.93 -3.41 2.92
CA GLU A 25 -6.20 -3.65 2.27
C GLU A 25 -5.99 -3.82 0.76
N VAL A 26 -6.73 -4.77 0.19
CA VAL A 26 -6.66 -5.12 -1.23
C VAL A 26 -8.00 -4.82 -1.88
N GLU A 27 -7.97 -4.00 -2.91
CA GLU A 27 -9.10 -3.74 -3.79
C GLU A 27 -8.84 -4.45 -5.12
N GLU A 28 -9.32 -5.69 -5.22
CA GLU A 28 -9.01 -6.57 -6.35
C GLU A 28 -9.54 -6.05 -7.70
N ALA A 29 -10.65 -5.33 -7.70
CA ALA A 29 -11.23 -4.75 -8.92
C ALA A 29 -10.33 -3.66 -9.52
N ALA A 30 -9.60 -2.92 -8.67
CA ALA A 30 -8.69 -1.86 -9.06
C ALA A 30 -7.21 -2.28 -9.04
N LEU A 31 -6.92 -3.56 -8.78
CA LEU A 31 -5.57 -4.09 -8.54
C LEU A 31 -4.77 -3.22 -7.56
N ARG A 32 -5.43 -2.73 -6.52
CA ARG A 32 -4.88 -1.70 -5.64
C ARG A 32 -4.64 -2.25 -4.24
N VAL A 33 -3.41 -2.07 -3.75
CA VAL A 33 -3.02 -2.34 -2.36
C VAL A 33 -2.77 -1.02 -1.66
N HIS A 34 -3.40 -0.82 -0.50
CA HIS A 34 -3.22 0.38 0.30
C HIS A 34 -3.18 0.06 1.79
N ALA A 35 -2.47 0.87 2.55
CA ALA A 35 -2.35 0.70 3.99
C ALA A 35 -2.02 2.02 4.68
N PRO A 36 -2.45 2.20 5.94
CA PRO A 36 -2.04 3.35 6.74
C PRO A 36 -0.57 3.21 7.19
N VAL A 37 0.22 4.23 6.89
CA VAL A 37 1.64 4.32 7.28
C VAL A 37 1.85 5.50 8.23
N ALA A 38 2.73 5.35 9.22
CA ALA A 38 3.10 6.43 10.13
C ALA A 38 4.06 7.40 9.45
N ASP A 39 5.20 6.87 8.96
CA ASP A 39 6.26 7.65 8.33
C ASP A 39 6.12 7.60 6.81
N ARG A 40 5.31 8.53 6.28
CA ARG A 40 4.86 8.51 4.87
C ARG A 40 5.99 8.41 3.84
N VAL A 41 6.95 9.32 3.89
CA VAL A 41 8.04 9.40 2.89
C VAL A 41 8.97 8.17 3.00
N PRO A 42 9.48 7.80 4.19
CA PRO A 42 10.28 6.57 4.33
C PRO A 42 9.55 5.31 3.85
N ALA A 43 8.27 5.16 4.20
CA ALA A 43 7.47 4.00 3.78
C ALA A 43 7.32 3.94 2.24
N LEU A 44 7.08 5.08 1.59
CA LEU A 44 6.99 5.14 0.13
C LEU A 44 8.31 4.71 -0.52
N THR A 45 9.44 5.25 -0.04
CA THR A 45 10.78 4.94 -0.55
C THR A 45 11.13 3.47 -0.35
N GLU A 46 10.84 2.91 0.82
CA GLU A 46 11.11 1.50 1.12
C GLU A 46 10.28 0.55 0.24
N VAL A 47 8.99 0.84 0.05
CA VAL A 47 8.14 0.04 -0.85
C VAL A 47 8.63 0.13 -2.28
N ALA A 48 8.89 1.34 -2.79
CA ALA A 48 9.38 1.52 -4.16
C ALA A 48 10.69 0.76 -4.41
N ARG A 49 11.65 0.88 -3.49
CA ARG A 49 12.93 0.16 -3.56
C ARG A 49 12.73 -1.35 -3.53
N THR A 50 11.94 -1.86 -2.58
CA THR A 50 11.72 -3.31 -2.42
C THR A 50 11.07 -3.93 -3.66
N LEU A 51 10.06 -3.26 -4.23
CA LEU A 51 9.40 -3.73 -5.46
C LEU A 51 10.37 -3.73 -6.65
N GLN A 52 11.22 -2.71 -6.75
CA GLN A 52 12.26 -2.65 -7.78
C GLN A 52 13.29 -3.80 -7.60
N ASP A 53 13.76 -4.04 -6.38
CA ASP A 53 14.74 -5.09 -6.07
C ASP A 53 14.16 -6.50 -6.33
N GLU A 54 12.85 -6.68 -6.10
CA GLU A 54 12.13 -7.93 -6.34
C GLU A 54 11.64 -8.07 -7.81
N GLY A 55 11.83 -7.04 -8.66
CA GLY A 55 11.42 -7.06 -10.07
C GLY A 55 9.90 -7.02 -10.29
N ILE A 56 9.15 -6.51 -9.32
CA ILE A 56 7.68 -6.48 -9.35
C ILE A 56 7.22 -5.21 -10.08
N ALA A 57 6.48 -5.40 -11.17
CA ALA A 57 5.92 -4.29 -11.95
C ALA A 57 4.67 -3.69 -11.28
N VAL A 58 4.67 -2.37 -11.14
CA VAL A 58 3.53 -1.58 -10.63
C VAL A 58 3.19 -0.47 -11.62
N GLU A 59 1.89 -0.18 -11.76
CA GLU A 59 1.43 0.92 -12.62
C GLU A 59 1.58 2.26 -11.92
N ASP A 60 1.31 2.30 -10.62
CA ASP A 60 1.34 3.53 -9.83
C ASP A 60 1.69 3.28 -8.36
N ILE A 61 2.39 4.24 -7.76
CA ILE A 61 2.69 4.27 -6.34
C ILE A 61 2.59 5.69 -5.81
N GLY A 62 1.82 5.88 -4.73
CA GLY A 62 1.60 7.20 -4.18
C GLY A 62 1.10 7.20 -2.74
N LEU A 63 1.25 8.36 -2.12
CA LEU A 63 0.73 8.67 -0.80
C LEU A 63 -0.56 9.47 -0.96
N ARG A 64 -1.62 9.07 -0.26
CA ARG A 64 -2.84 9.88 -0.14
C ARG A 64 -2.94 10.50 1.24
N ARG A 65 -3.54 11.70 1.34
CA ARG A 65 -4.01 12.20 2.64
C ARG A 65 -5.24 11.37 3.04
N PRO A 66 -5.39 11.00 4.32
CA PRO A 66 -6.60 10.36 4.79
C PRO A 66 -7.81 11.26 4.50
N SER A 67 -8.91 10.67 4.03
CA SER A 67 -10.19 11.39 3.94
C SER A 67 -10.79 11.58 5.33
N LEU A 68 -11.86 12.39 5.43
CA LEU A 68 -12.58 12.56 6.68
C LEU A 68 -13.17 11.21 7.17
N ASP A 69 -13.60 10.36 6.23
CA ASP A 69 -14.11 9.00 6.50
C ASP A 69 -13.05 8.10 7.16
N ASP A 70 -11.79 8.19 6.70
CA ASP A 70 -10.66 7.41 7.25
C ASP A 70 -10.35 7.77 8.72
N VAL A 71 -10.69 9.00 9.16
CA VAL A 71 -10.48 9.46 10.55
C VAL A 71 -11.70 9.19 11.42
N PHE A 72 -12.91 9.29 10.85
CA PHE A 72 -14.14 9.06 11.59
C PHE A 72 -14.24 7.61 12.10
N LEU A 73 -13.79 6.64 11.31
CA LEU A 73 -13.69 5.22 11.71
C LEU A 73 -12.71 4.96 12.87
N ARG A 74 -11.80 5.88 13.16
CA ARG A 74 -10.79 5.76 14.24
C ARG A 74 -11.19 6.38 15.57
N LEU A 75 -12.27 7.17 15.62
CA LEU A 75 -12.69 7.91 16.82
C LEU A 75 -13.90 7.27 17.54
N THR A 76 -14.53 6.26 16.94
CA THR A 76 -15.66 5.52 17.52
C THR A 76 -15.32 4.07 17.87
N GLY A 77 -14.02 3.73 17.92
CA GLY A 77 -13.52 2.39 18.26
C GLY A 77 -12.68 2.39 19.52
#